data_AF-A0A1Q5ZSC5-F1
#
_entry.id   AF-A0A1Q5ZSC5-F1
#
_cell.length_a   1.000
_cell.length_b   1.000
_cell.length_c   1.000
_cell.angle_alpha   90.00
_cell.angle_beta   90.00
_cell.angle_gamma   90.00
#
_symmetry.space_group_name_H-M   'P 1'
#
loop_
_entity.id
_entity.type
_entity.pdbx_description
1 polymer ?
#
loop_
_entity_poly.entity_id
_entity_poly.type
_entity_poly.pdbx_seq_one_letter_code
_entity_poly.pdbx_strand_id
1 'polypeptide(L)'
;MIKKVLQLAFIVSLSAVTQTLRAQQTDSVAIRHSTVKILTDEQYNAILNGDDVNNLAYVAKLYRYPYPDQILKYRTHLKLSPQQITRLNEINATLKMKKTEVGLSVVQNERMIDSLFRTRRINESVIVFYTNRYGLYQGEYRGALLIACYNSRKVLNPVQLNQFNELLNHN
;
A
#
# COMPACT_ATOMS: atom_id res chain seq x y z
N MET A 1 34.03 -31.39 75.73
CA MET A 1 33.17 -30.23 75.41
C MET A 1 33.67 -29.61 74.11
N ILE A 2 33.27 -30.18 72.96
CA ILE A 2 32.27 -29.65 72.00
C ILE A 2 32.79 -28.42 71.24
N LYS A 3 33.35 -28.72 70.06
CA LYS A 3 33.41 -27.85 68.87
C LYS A 3 32.00 -27.79 68.25
N LYS A 4 31.56 -26.63 67.73
CA LYS A 4 30.68 -26.39 66.55
C LYS A 4 30.18 -24.92 66.59
N VAL A 5 30.51 -24.07 65.60
CA VAL A 5 29.70 -23.70 64.40
C VAL A 5 29.05 -22.32 64.56
N LEU A 6 29.37 -21.38 63.64
CA LEU A 6 28.44 -20.48 62.92
C LEU A 6 29.27 -19.56 62.00
N GLN A 7 29.61 -19.96 60.77
CA GLN A 7 28.94 -19.58 59.51
C GLN A 7 28.13 -18.27 59.52
N LEU A 8 28.62 -17.27 58.78
CA LEU A 8 27.76 -16.47 57.90
C LEU A 8 28.59 -15.91 56.73
N ALA A 9 28.43 -16.54 55.56
CA ALA A 9 28.97 -16.05 54.30
C ALA A 9 27.97 -15.07 53.68
N PHE A 10 28.44 -13.86 53.38
CA PHE A 10 27.64 -12.80 52.74
C PHE A 10 27.72 -13.00 51.22
N ILE A 11 26.72 -13.68 50.64
CA ILE A 11 26.56 -13.80 49.19
C ILE A 11 25.69 -12.62 48.72
N VAL A 12 26.31 -11.62 48.10
CA VAL A 12 25.59 -10.54 47.41
C VAL A 12 25.18 -11.06 46.04
N SER A 13 23.90 -11.37 45.88
CA SER A 13 23.27 -11.78 44.62
C SER A 13 23.06 -10.56 43.72
N LEU A 14 23.93 -10.41 42.73
CA LEU A 14 23.79 -9.42 41.66
C LEU A 14 22.67 -9.88 40.69
N SER A 15 21.47 -9.33 40.88
CA SER A 15 20.31 -9.61 40.03
C SER A 15 20.38 -8.73 38.78
N ALA A 16 20.87 -9.30 37.67
CA ALA A 16 20.86 -8.63 36.37
C ALA A 16 19.42 -8.57 35.82
N VAL A 17 18.81 -7.38 35.85
CA VAL A 17 17.55 -7.10 35.15
C VAL A 17 17.90 -6.87 33.68
N THR A 18 17.80 -7.91 32.85
CA THR A 18 17.86 -7.78 31.40
C THR A 18 16.54 -7.21 30.89
N GLN A 19 16.50 -5.89 30.70
CA GLN A 19 15.44 -5.26 29.92
C GLN A 19 15.57 -5.74 28.47
N THR A 20 14.69 -6.63 28.05
CA THR A 20 14.53 -6.98 26.64
C THR A 20 13.81 -5.84 25.95
N LEU A 21 14.57 -4.92 25.37
CA LEU A 21 14.06 -3.95 24.40
C LEU A 21 13.49 -4.74 23.21
N ARG A 22 12.16 -4.87 23.16
CA ARG A 22 11.45 -5.25 21.93
C ARG A 22 11.66 -4.12 20.94
N ALA A 23 12.66 -4.24 20.07
CA ALA A 23 12.73 -3.44 18.87
C ALA A 23 11.45 -3.69 18.07
N GLN A 24 10.62 -2.66 17.89
CA GLN A 24 9.58 -2.68 16.87
C GLN A 24 10.28 -2.87 15.53
N GLN A 25 10.12 -4.04 14.91
CA GLN A 25 10.34 -4.20 13.47
C GLN A 25 9.31 -3.34 12.76
N THR A 26 9.63 -2.07 12.54
CA THR A 26 9.09 -1.36 11.40
C THR A 26 9.74 -2.01 10.19
N ASP A 27 8.96 -2.71 9.37
CA ASP A 27 9.39 -3.07 8.02
C ASP A 27 9.70 -1.76 7.29
N SER A 28 10.96 -1.34 7.35
CA SER A 28 11.43 -0.14 6.69
C SER A 28 11.31 -0.38 5.19
N VAL A 29 10.18 0.01 4.60
CA VAL A 29 10.05 0.14 3.16
C VAL A 29 11.21 1.03 2.74
N ALA A 30 12.16 0.47 2.00
CA ALA A 30 13.34 1.23 1.57
C ALA A 30 12.87 2.44 0.77
N ILE A 31 12.97 3.64 1.36
CA ILE A 31 12.59 4.90 0.72
C ILE A 31 13.59 5.14 -0.40
N ARG A 32 13.10 5.19 -1.65
CA ARG A 32 13.94 5.50 -2.81
C ARG A 32 14.03 7.01 -2.97
N HIS A 33 15.24 7.53 -3.14
CA HIS A 33 15.41 8.92 -3.54
C HIS A 33 14.85 9.17 -4.93
N SER A 34 14.17 10.29 -5.10
CA SER A 34 13.60 10.71 -6.36
C SER A 34 14.72 10.95 -7.38
N THR A 35 14.58 10.34 -8.55
CA THR A 35 15.46 10.61 -9.70
C THR A 35 14.96 11.77 -10.56
N VAL A 36 13.86 12.41 -10.15
CA VAL A 36 13.17 13.49 -10.87
C VAL A 36 13.06 14.69 -9.94
N LYS A 37 13.73 15.79 -10.28
CA LYS A 37 13.92 16.92 -9.34
C LYS A 37 12.62 17.58 -8.90
N ILE A 38 11.59 17.51 -9.74
CA ILE A 38 10.27 18.09 -9.49
C ILE A 38 9.36 17.21 -8.62
N LEU A 39 9.81 16.02 -8.21
CA LEU A 39 9.07 15.12 -7.32
C LEU A 39 9.83 14.95 -6.00
N THR A 40 9.11 15.05 -4.88
CA THR A 40 9.66 14.66 -3.57
C THR A 40 9.86 13.14 -3.52
N ASP A 41 10.71 12.66 -2.62
CA ASP A 41 10.88 11.21 -2.40
C ASP A 41 9.56 10.53 -2.05
N GLU A 42 8.71 11.18 -1.25
CA GLU A 42 7.37 10.68 -0.93
C GLU A 42 6.50 10.52 -2.17
N GLN A 43 6.38 11.57 -3.00
CA GLN A 43 5.60 11.52 -4.24
C GLN A 43 6.14 10.46 -5.20
N TYR A 44 7.46 10.39 -5.35
CA TYR A 44 8.13 9.42 -6.20
C TYR A 44 7.85 7.99 -5.75
N ASN A 45 7.97 7.69 -4.46
CA ASN A 45 7.67 6.37 -3.92
C ASN A 45 6.17 6.05 -4.02
N ALA A 46 5.29 6.99 -3.71
CA ALA A 46 3.85 6.82 -3.86
C ALA A 46 3.48 6.47 -5.30
N ILE A 47 4.02 7.19 -6.29
CA ILE A 47 3.78 6.89 -7.72
C ILE A 47 4.30 5.48 -8.08
N LEU A 48 5.51 5.11 -7.66
CA LEU A 48 6.11 3.81 -8.02
C LEU A 48 5.45 2.61 -7.31
N ASN A 49 5.00 2.80 -6.07
CA ASN A 49 4.21 1.81 -5.35
C ASN A 49 2.76 1.79 -5.85
N GLY A 50 2.37 2.86 -6.55
CA GLY A 50 1.03 3.11 -7.02
C GLY A 50 0.08 3.46 -5.88
N ASP A 51 0.50 4.13 -4.84
CA ASP A 51 -0.40 4.48 -3.72
C ASP A 51 -1.52 5.43 -4.19
N ASP A 52 -2.76 5.16 -3.76
CA ASP A 52 -3.93 5.98 -4.12
C ASP A 52 -4.03 7.19 -3.17
N VAL A 53 -3.05 8.08 -3.24
CA VAL A 53 -2.94 9.23 -2.32
C VAL A 53 -4.09 10.23 -2.43
N ASN A 54 -4.77 10.26 -3.59
CA ASN A 54 -5.85 11.21 -3.89
C ASN A 54 -7.25 10.60 -3.77
N ASN A 55 -7.37 9.36 -3.26
CA ASN A 55 -8.64 8.65 -3.15
C ASN A 55 -9.41 8.59 -4.50
N LEU A 56 -8.73 8.27 -5.60
CA LEU A 56 -9.28 8.31 -6.95
C LEU A 56 -10.42 7.32 -7.18
N ALA A 57 -10.50 6.26 -6.37
CA ALA A 57 -11.62 5.32 -6.35
C ALA A 57 -12.68 5.62 -5.27
N TYR A 58 -12.72 6.81 -4.68
CA TYR A 58 -13.65 7.12 -3.59
C TYR A 58 -15.12 6.87 -3.95
N VAL A 59 -15.50 7.08 -5.22
CA VAL A 59 -16.84 6.72 -5.71
C VAL A 59 -17.18 5.25 -5.49
N ALA A 60 -16.22 4.34 -5.66
CA ALA A 60 -16.41 2.92 -5.39
C ALA A 60 -16.68 2.66 -3.90
N LYS A 61 -15.93 3.33 -3.01
CA LYS A 61 -16.16 3.28 -1.56
C LYS A 61 -17.58 3.75 -1.20
N LEU A 62 -18.00 4.90 -1.72
CA LEU A 62 -19.34 5.46 -1.48
C LEU A 62 -20.46 4.48 -1.84
N TYR A 63 -20.32 3.81 -2.99
CA TYR A 63 -21.35 2.91 -3.52
C TYR A 63 -21.10 1.43 -3.18
N ARG A 64 -20.30 1.14 -2.14
CA ARG A 64 -20.07 -0.22 -1.62
C ARG A 64 -19.48 -1.19 -2.66
N TYR A 65 -18.52 -0.69 -3.43
CA TYR A 65 -17.64 -1.46 -4.31
C TYR A 65 -16.26 -1.56 -3.64
N PRO A 66 -15.98 -2.62 -2.88
CA PRO A 66 -14.73 -2.74 -2.12
C PRO A 66 -13.54 -3.11 -2.99
N TYR A 67 -12.35 -2.76 -2.51
CA TYR A 67 -11.11 -3.33 -3.04
C TYR A 67 -10.98 -4.82 -2.69
N PRO A 68 -10.27 -5.62 -3.50
CA PRO A 68 -10.10 -7.06 -3.28
C PRO A 68 -9.42 -7.40 -1.95
N ASP A 69 -8.42 -6.64 -1.52
CA ASP A 69 -7.69 -6.81 -0.26
C ASP A 69 -8.59 -6.59 0.97
N GLN A 70 -9.49 -5.61 0.91
CA GLN A 70 -10.47 -5.33 1.95
C GLN A 70 -11.40 -6.54 2.17
N ILE A 71 -11.84 -7.19 1.09
CA ILE A 71 -12.64 -8.41 1.18
C ILE A 71 -11.81 -9.56 1.77
N LEU A 72 -10.58 -9.75 1.27
CA LEU A 72 -9.69 -10.83 1.71
C LEU A 72 -9.33 -10.74 3.21
N LYS A 73 -9.33 -9.54 3.80
CA LYS A 73 -9.20 -9.33 5.26
C LYS A 73 -10.29 -10.06 6.05
N TYR A 74 -11.50 -10.17 5.52
CA TYR A 74 -12.64 -10.81 6.18
C TYR A 74 -12.97 -12.20 5.64
N ARG A 75 -12.04 -12.86 4.93
CA ARG A 75 -12.26 -14.14 4.23
C ARG A 75 -12.96 -15.22 5.08
N THR A 76 -12.58 -15.35 6.35
CA THR A 76 -13.15 -16.35 7.27
C THR A 76 -14.58 -15.99 7.67
N HIS A 77 -14.83 -14.71 7.97
CA HIS A 77 -16.15 -14.22 8.37
C HIS A 77 -17.16 -14.31 7.22
N LEU A 78 -16.71 -13.98 6.00
CA LEU A 78 -17.51 -14.05 4.78
C LEU A 78 -17.64 -15.47 4.20
N LYS A 79 -16.99 -16.47 4.83
CA LYS A 79 -16.94 -17.86 4.37
C LYS A 79 -16.60 -17.96 2.89
N LEU A 80 -15.59 -17.21 2.44
CA LEU A 80 -15.21 -17.18 1.03
C LEU A 80 -14.78 -18.57 0.57
N SER A 81 -15.28 -19.00 -0.60
CA SER A 81 -14.83 -20.25 -1.19
C SER A 81 -13.38 -20.14 -1.68
N PRO A 82 -12.65 -21.26 -1.83
CA PRO A 82 -11.32 -21.24 -2.42
C PRO A 82 -11.29 -20.54 -3.79
N GLN A 83 -12.33 -20.73 -4.61
CA GLN A 83 -12.46 -20.07 -5.91
C GLN A 83 -12.60 -18.54 -5.79
N GLN A 84 -13.39 -18.06 -4.83
CA GLN A 84 -13.52 -16.62 -4.57
C GLN A 84 -12.20 -16.01 -4.11
N ILE A 85 -11.46 -16.69 -3.24
CA ILE A 85 -10.14 -16.25 -2.77
C ILE A 85 -9.15 -16.17 -3.93
N THR A 86 -9.07 -17.21 -4.77
CA THR A 86 -8.22 -17.20 -5.97
C THR A 86 -8.57 -16.02 -6.87
N ARG A 87 -9.85 -15.79 -7.14
CA ARG A 87 -10.29 -14.70 -8.02
C ARG A 87 -9.95 -13.32 -7.45
N LEU A 88 -10.11 -13.10 -6.16
CA LEU A 88 -9.74 -11.83 -5.51
C LEU A 88 -8.23 -11.59 -5.54
N ASN A 89 -7.42 -12.64 -5.37
CA ASN A 89 -5.96 -12.56 -5.49
C ASN A 89 -5.52 -12.22 -6.92
N GLU A 90 -6.15 -12.80 -7.94
CA GLU A 90 -5.91 -12.45 -9.36
C GLU A 90 -6.23 -10.97 -9.64
N ILE A 91 -7.36 -10.47 -9.13
CA ILE A 91 -7.75 -9.06 -9.27
C ILE A 91 -6.69 -8.18 -8.59
N ASN A 92 -6.24 -8.55 -7.39
CA ASN A 92 -5.18 -7.83 -6.66
C ASN A 92 -3.85 -7.79 -7.42
N ALA A 93 -3.43 -8.93 -7.96
CA ALA A 93 -2.20 -9.03 -8.74
C ALA A 93 -2.26 -8.16 -10.01
N THR A 94 -3.39 -8.22 -10.71
CA THR A 94 -3.65 -7.41 -11.91
C THR A 94 -3.63 -5.92 -11.58
N LEU A 95 -4.30 -5.53 -10.49
CA LEU A 95 -4.32 -4.15 -10.03
C LEU A 95 -2.92 -3.66 -9.68
N LYS A 96 -2.16 -4.42 -8.89
CA LYS A 96 -0.79 -4.07 -8.50
C LYS A 96 0.11 -3.88 -9.73
N MET A 97 0.06 -4.80 -10.68
CA MET A 97 0.81 -4.70 -11.93
C MET A 97 0.46 -3.41 -12.68
N LYS A 98 -0.83 -3.11 -12.87
CA LYS A 98 -1.27 -1.89 -13.58
C LYS A 98 -0.86 -0.62 -12.86
N LYS A 99 -0.98 -0.58 -11.54
CA LYS A 99 -0.54 0.55 -10.72
C LYS A 99 0.96 0.82 -10.87
N THR A 100 1.80 -0.22 -10.85
CA THR A 100 3.24 -0.08 -11.08
C THR A 100 3.57 0.36 -12.52
N GLU A 101 2.92 -0.23 -13.53
CA GLU A 101 3.12 0.12 -14.94
C GLU A 101 2.81 1.60 -15.22
N VAL A 102 1.67 2.08 -14.71
CA VAL A 102 1.29 3.49 -14.83
C VAL A 102 2.24 4.38 -14.04
N GLY A 103 2.62 3.98 -12.82
CA GLY A 103 3.58 4.73 -12.00
C GLY A 103 4.93 4.94 -12.70
N LEU A 104 5.47 3.89 -13.33
CA LEU A 104 6.69 3.99 -14.12
C LEU A 104 6.53 4.96 -15.31
N SER A 105 5.38 4.91 -15.98
CA SER A 105 5.08 5.80 -17.11
C SER A 105 4.97 7.27 -16.68
N VAL A 106 4.34 7.54 -15.52
CA VAL A 106 4.28 8.88 -14.92
C VAL A 106 5.68 9.40 -14.60
N VAL A 107 6.51 8.60 -13.92
CA VAL A 107 7.89 9.02 -13.58
C VAL A 107 8.71 9.33 -14.83
N GLN A 108 8.59 8.53 -15.88
CA GLN A 108 9.28 8.77 -17.15
C GLN A 108 8.79 10.05 -17.83
N ASN A 109 7.49 10.31 -17.79
CA ASN A 109 6.88 11.54 -18.30
C ASN A 109 7.43 12.78 -17.59
N GLU A 110 7.38 12.76 -16.25
CA GLU A 110 7.86 13.88 -15.41
C GLU A 110 9.37 14.12 -15.57
N ARG A 111 10.16 13.05 -15.67
CA ARG A 111 11.60 13.16 -15.95
C ARG A 111 11.88 13.86 -17.29
N MET A 112 11.06 13.58 -18.30
CA MET A 112 11.22 14.18 -19.62
C MET A 112 10.82 15.66 -19.60
N ILE A 113 9.70 16.00 -18.96
CA ILE A 113 9.30 17.40 -18.73
C ILE A 113 10.42 18.16 -18.00
N ASP A 114 10.91 17.64 -16.85
CA ASP A 114 11.99 18.24 -16.06
C ASP A 114 13.24 18.51 -16.93
N SER A 115 13.66 17.52 -17.73
CA SER A 115 14.79 17.66 -18.64
C SER A 115 14.59 18.74 -19.71
N LEU A 116 13.40 18.82 -20.31
CA LEU A 116 13.10 19.78 -21.38
C LEU A 116 13.05 21.22 -20.87
N PHE A 117 12.47 21.44 -19.69
CA PHE A 117 12.53 22.75 -19.02
C PHE A 117 13.97 23.11 -18.64
N ARG A 118 14.71 22.19 -18.00
CA ARG A 118 16.10 22.42 -17.58
C ARG A 118 17.04 22.75 -18.74
N THR A 119 16.84 22.11 -19.88
CA THR A 119 17.67 22.31 -21.08
C THR A 119 17.17 23.44 -22.00
N ARG A 120 16.10 24.14 -21.62
CA ARG A 120 15.45 25.20 -22.42
C ARG A 120 15.04 24.73 -23.82
N ARG A 121 14.69 23.44 -23.95
CA ARG A 121 14.19 22.82 -25.19
C ARG A 121 12.67 22.70 -25.22
N ILE A 122 12.00 23.31 -24.24
CA ILE A 122 10.55 23.31 -24.11
C ILE A 122 9.92 24.28 -25.12
N ASN A 123 8.73 23.94 -25.61
CA ASN A 123 7.85 24.84 -26.37
C ASN A 123 6.39 24.45 -26.11
N GLU A 124 5.44 25.27 -26.59
CA GLU A 124 4.00 25.07 -26.34
C GLU A 124 3.50 23.68 -26.77
N SER A 125 3.83 23.25 -27.99
CA SER A 125 3.41 21.94 -28.52
C SER A 125 3.90 20.77 -27.66
N VAL A 126 5.13 20.88 -27.16
CA VAL A 126 5.73 19.89 -26.25
C VAL A 126 5.03 19.87 -24.89
N ILE A 127 4.70 21.05 -24.34
CA ILE A 127 3.93 21.15 -23.09
C ILE A 127 2.58 20.45 -23.24
N VAL A 128 1.83 20.78 -24.31
CA VAL A 128 0.52 20.16 -24.61
C VAL A 128 0.66 18.64 -24.75
N PHE A 129 1.69 18.16 -25.43
CA PHE A 129 1.93 16.73 -25.62
C PHE A 129 2.13 15.99 -24.27
N TYR A 130 3.07 16.45 -23.43
CA TYR A 130 3.39 15.74 -22.19
C TYR A 130 2.32 15.89 -21.10
N THR A 131 1.56 17.00 -21.10
CA THR A 131 0.43 17.19 -20.18
C THR A 131 -0.78 16.32 -20.58
N ASN A 132 -1.07 16.18 -21.87
CA ASN A 132 -2.11 15.24 -22.34
C ASN A 132 -1.75 13.79 -22.00
N ARG A 133 -0.48 13.40 -22.15
CA ARG A 133 0.00 12.07 -21.73
C ARG A 133 -0.15 11.86 -20.23
N TYR A 134 0.18 12.85 -19.42
CA TYR A 134 -0.05 12.79 -17.97
C TYR A 134 -1.53 12.56 -17.66
N GLY A 135 -2.43 13.30 -18.30
CA GLY A 135 -3.88 13.12 -18.16
C GLY A 135 -4.34 11.70 -18.53
N LEU A 136 -3.79 11.12 -19.60
CA LEU A 136 -4.05 9.73 -20.00
C LEU A 136 -3.62 8.75 -18.90
N TYR A 137 -2.42 8.91 -18.34
CA TYR A 137 -1.94 8.05 -17.24
C TYR A 137 -2.81 8.16 -15.98
N GLN A 138 -3.25 9.37 -15.63
CA GLN A 138 -4.19 9.55 -14.50
C GLN A 138 -5.53 8.84 -14.77
N GLY A 139 -6.03 8.92 -16.00
CA GLY A 139 -7.23 8.22 -16.44
C GLY A 139 -7.08 6.69 -16.35
N GLU A 140 -5.97 6.15 -16.84
CA GLU A 140 -5.65 4.72 -16.77
C GLU A 140 -5.55 4.23 -15.32
N TYR A 141 -4.85 4.97 -14.46
CA TYR A 141 -4.72 4.64 -13.05
C TYR A 141 -6.08 4.59 -12.36
N ARG A 142 -6.90 5.64 -12.51
CA ARG A 142 -8.26 5.67 -11.95
C ARG A 142 -9.13 4.55 -12.50
N GLY A 143 -9.04 4.27 -13.80
CA GLY A 143 -9.75 3.18 -14.45
C GLY A 143 -9.39 1.82 -13.84
N ALA A 144 -8.09 1.55 -13.62
CA ALA A 144 -7.63 0.32 -13.00
C ALA A 144 -8.20 0.11 -11.59
N LEU A 145 -8.19 1.16 -10.76
CA LEU A 145 -8.76 1.09 -9.41
C LEU A 145 -10.27 0.76 -9.45
N LEU A 146 -11.03 1.48 -10.29
CA LEU A 146 -12.49 1.29 -10.39
C LEU A 146 -12.86 -0.08 -10.96
N ILE A 147 -12.12 -0.57 -11.96
CA ILE A 147 -12.32 -1.90 -12.54
C ILE A 147 -12.04 -2.98 -11.49
N ALA A 148 -10.99 -2.81 -10.67
CA ALA A 148 -10.72 -3.73 -9.58
C ALA A 148 -11.87 -3.77 -8.57
N CYS A 149 -12.35 -2.61 -8.09
CA CYS A 149 -13.49 -2.54 -7.19
C CYS A 149 -14.77 -3.16 -7.80
N TYR A 150 -15.04 -2.88 -9.07
CA TYR A 150 -16.16 -3.46 -9.82
C TYR A 150 -16.09 -4.99 -9.87
N ASN A 151 -14.93 -5.54 -10.26
CA ASN A 151 -14.74 -6.98 -10.36
C ASN A 151 -14.76 -7.66 -8.99
N SER A 152 -14.19 -7.03 -7.97
CA SER A 152 -14.19 -7.52 -6.60
C SER A 152 -15.60 -7.66 -6.04
N ARG A 153 -16.47 -6.67 -6.27
CA ARG A 153 -17.89 -6.76 -5.88
C ARG A 153 -18.57 -7.97 -6.53
N LYS A 154 -18.29 -8.26 -7.80
CA LYS A 154 -18.89 -9.39 -8.54
C LYS A 154 -18.47 -10.77 -8.03
N VAL A 155 -17.39 -10.86 -7.25
CA VAL A 155 -16.97 -12.13 -6.64
C VAL A 155 -17.90 -12.53 -5.51
N LEU A 156 -18.49 -11.57 -4.80
CA LEU A 156 -19.35 -11.81 -3.65
C LEU A 156 -20.80 -12.02 -4.08
N ASN A 157 -21.46 -12.97 -3.42
CA ASN A 157 -22.92 -13.10 -3.53
C ASN A 157 -23.63 -12.04 -2.67
N PRO A 158 -24.96 -11.84 -2.82
CA PRO A 158 -25.70 -10.82 -2.07
C PRO A 158 -25.60 -10.96 -0.54
N VAL A 159 -25.59 -12.19 -0.02
CA VAL A 159 -25.48 -12.45 1.42
C VAL A 159 -24.11 -12.01 1.94
N GLN A 160 -23.03 -12.37 1.23
CA GLN A 160 -21.67 -11.96 1.58
C GLN A 160 -21.47 -10.44 1.46
N LEU A 161 -22.10 -9.79 0.48
CA LEU A 161 -22.06 -8.33 0.35
C LEU A 161 -22.72 -7.64 1.54
N ASN A 162 -23.86 -8.13 2.00
CA ASN A 162 -24.52 -7.58 3.18
C ASN A 162 -23.66 -7.76 4.44
N GLN A 163 -23.14 -8.97 4.67
CA GLN A 163 -22.23 -9.26 5.78
C GLN A 163 -20.97 -8.37 5.74
N PHE A 164 -20.38 -8.18 4.56
CA PHE A 164 -19.23 -7.31 4.41
C PHE A 164 -19.56 -5.84 4.73
N ASN A 165 -20.74 -5.36 4.31
CA ASN A 165 -21.17 -3.99 4.62
C ASN A 165 -21.41 -3.79 6.13
N GLU A 166 -21.95 -4.78 6.83
CA GLU A 166 -22.09 -4.75 8.29
C GLU A 166 -20.71 -4.67 8.97
N LEU A 167 -19.76 -5.50 8.54
CA LEU A 167 -18.38 -5.47 9.04
C LEU A 167 -17.71 -4.10 8.82
N LEU A 168 -18.04 -3.38 7.73
CA LEU A 168 -17.52 -2.03 7.49
C LEU A 168 -18.12 -0.96 8.39
N ASN A 169 -19.33 -1.15 8.91
CA ASN A 169 -19.99 -0.17 9.77
C ASN A 169 -19.62 -0.34 11.26
N HIS A 170 -19.05 -1.50 11.64
CA HIS A 170 -18.65 -1.82 13.01
C HIS A 170 -17.15 -1.64 13.30
N ASN A 171 -16.36 -1.23 12.30
CA ASN A 171 -14.93 -0.89 12.43
C ASN A 171 -14.69 0.58 12.13
#